data_AF-A0A0P0WL92-F1
#
_entry.id   AF-A0A0P0WL92-F1
#
_cell.length_a   1.000
_cell.length_b   1.000
_cell.length_c   1.000
_cell.angle_alpha   90.00
_cell.angle_beta   90.00
_cell.angle_gamma   90.00
#
_symmetry.space_group_name_H-M   'P 1'
#
loop_
_entity.id
_entity.type
_entity.pdbx_description
1 polymer ?
#
loop_
_entity_poly.entity_id
_entity_poly.type
_entity_poly.pdbx_seq_one_letter_code
_entity_poly.pdbx_strand_id
1 'polypeptide(L)'
;LFTNCFIYIIRICPFLDGKHPGCDQSYVGRREFSFTLENDIYVRFQSFDSVAEMENSIKEKCPFKIDIGPVYSVDPAKRHAYAQSGNNVFVPVERELIFDIVRNLQNFSCGFYLYFSSSICSKL
;
A
#
# COMPACT_ATOMS: atom_id res chain seq x y z
N LEU A 1 11.25 7.98 -12.63
CA LEU A 1 11.47 8.60 -11.31
C LEU A 1 10.37 8.26 -10.31
N PHE A 2 9.09 8.35 -10.69
CA PHE A 2 7.93 7.98 -9.84
C PHE A 2 8.08 6.65 -9.09
N THR A 3 8.33 5.54 -9.78
CA THR A 3 8.50 4.21 -9.15
C THR A 3 9.61 4.22 -8.10
N ASN A 4 10.78 4.81 -8.41
CA ASN A 4 11.87 4.91 -7.45
C ASN A 4 11.52 5.79 -6.24
N CYS A 5 10.74 6.86 -6.45
CA CYS A 5 10.26 7.73 -5.37
C CYS A 5 9.37 6.94 -4.41
N PHE A 6 8.38 6.19 -4.92
CA PHE A 6 7.51 5.37 -4.07
C PHE A 6 8.28 4.25 -3.35
N ILE A 7 9.17 3.55 -4.05
CA ILE A 7 10.04 2.52 -3.46
C ILE A 7 10.90 3.11 -2.33
N TYR A 8 11.39 4.33 -2.49
CA TYR A 8 12.14 5.03 -1.46
C TYR A 8 11.27 5.32 -0.23
N ILE A 9 10.02 5.75 -0.42
CA ILE A 9 9.07 6.03 0.68
C ILE A 9 8.77 4.76 1.48
N ILE A 10 8.50 3.65 0.80
CA ILE A 10 8.30 2.35 1.45
C ILE A 10 9.52 1.99 2.29
N ARG A 11 10.72 2.15 1.72
CA ARG A 11 11.98 1.81 2.39
C ARG A 11 12.27 2.68 3.62
N ILE A 12 11.79 3.92 3.66
CA ILE A 12 11.96 4.79 4.84
C ILE A 12 10.94 4.47 5.93
N CYS A 13 9.76 3.94 5.60
CA CYS A 13 8.80 3.51 6.60
C CYS A 13 9.15 2.10 7.11
N PRO A 14 9.76 1.94 8.31
CA PRO A 14 10.15 0.63 8.83
C PRO A 14 8.95 -0.26 9.21
N PHE A 15 7.74 0.29 9.20
CA PHE A 15 6.51 -0.47 9.37
C PHE A 15 5.96 -1.05 8.06
N LEU A 16 6.37 -0.52 6.91
CA LEU A 16 6.03 -1.10 5.61
C LEU A 16 7.09 -2.13 5.16
N ASP A 17 8.30 -2.07 5.71
CA ASP A 17 9.35 -3.02 5.38
C ASP A 17 9.36 -4.30 6.23
N GLY A 18 8.55 -4.33 7.28
CA GLY A 18 8.45 -5.46 8.22
C GLY A 18 9.75 -5.74 8.98
N LYS A 19 10.74 -4.83 8.92
CA LYS A 19 12.05 -5.02 9.59
C LYS A 19 12.09 -4.43 10.98
N HIS A 20 11.13 -3.59 11.36
CA HIS A 20 11.05 -3.11 12.74
C HIS A 20 10.72 -4.28 13.69
N PRO A 21 11.45 -4.47 14.80
CA PRO A 21 11.22 -5.58 15.73
C PRO A 21 9.84 -5.55 16.41
N GLY A 22 9.18 -4.40 16.42
CA GLY A 22 7.79 -4.24 16.88
C GLY A 22 6.73 -4.32 15.77
N CYS A 23 7.12 -4.47 14.51
CA CYS A 23 6.18 -4.56 13.39
C CYS A 23 5.72 -6.02 13.23
N ASP A 24 4.40 -6.21 13.23
CA ASP A 24 3.79 -7.47 12.86
C ASP A 24 4.11 -7.79 11.39
N GLN A 25 4.83 -8.87 11.12
CA GLN A 25 5.18 -9.26 9.74
C GLN A 25 3.93 -9.49 8.86
N SER A 26 2.80 -9.87 9.47
CA SER A 26 1.53 -10.03 8.75
C SER A 26 0.85 -8.71 8.42
N TYR A 27 1.33 -7.59 8.98
CA TYR A 27 0.74 -6.27 8.81
C TYR A 27 0.71 -5.82 7.35
N VAL A 28 1.84 -5.94 6.67
CA VAL A 28 1.98 -5.52 5.26
C VAL A 28 1.12 -6.38 4.35
N GLY A 29 1.04 -7.69 4.60
CA GLY A 29 0.16 -8.61 3.87
C GLY A 29 -1.32 -8.40 4.15
N ARG A 30 -1.67 -7.66 5.21
CA ARG A 30 -3.06 -7.31 5.56
C ARG A 30 -3.44 -5.87 5.20
N ARG A 31 -2.47 -5.02 4.84
CA ARG A 31 -2.69 -3.64 4.40
C ARG A 31 -3.12 -3.62 2.94
N GLU A 32 -4.21 -2.90 2.65
CA GLU A 32 -4.64 -2.66 1.27
C GLU A 32 -3.76 -1.59 0.60
N PHE A 33 -3.33 -1.89 -0.61
CA PHE A 33 -2.80 -0.95 -1.57
C PHE A 33 -3.78 -0.86 -2.75
N SER A 34 -4.14 0.36 -3.12
CA SER A 34 -4.94 0.60 -4.32
C SER A 34 -4.10 1.35 -5.35
N PHE A 35 -4.12 0.85 -6.57
CA PHE A 35 -3.42 1.47 -7.70
C PHE A 35 -4.47 2.02 -8.66
N THR A 36 -4.26 3.25 -9.11
CA THR A 36 -4.96 3.74 -10.28
C THR A 36 -4.02 3.71 -11.46
N LEU A 37 -4.33 2.91 -12.47
CA LEU A 37 -3.53 2.75 -13.68
C LEU A 37 -3.96 3.75 -14.76
N GLU A 38 -3.29 3.70 -15.90
CA GLU A 38 -3.73 4.41 -17.10
C GLU A 38 -5.19 4.03 -17.45
N ASN A 39 -5.91 4.95 -18.10
CA ASN A 39 -7.36 4.82 -18.38
C ASN A 39 -8.27 4.83 -17.14
N ASP A 40 -7.82 5.37 -16.00
CA ASP A 40 -8.59 5.44 -14.75
C ASP A 40 -9.02 4.06 -14.22
N ILE A 41 -8.22 3.02 -14.48
CA ILE A 41 -8.48 1.68 -13.96
C ILE A 41 -8.07 1.62 -12.49
N TYR A 42 -9.04 1.39 -11.60
CA TYR A 42 -8.80 1.22 -10.16
C TYR A 42 -8.59 -0.25 -9.80
N VAL A 43 -7.37 -0.59 -9.36
CA VAL A 43 -6.99 -1.90 -8.85
C VAL A 43 -6.92 -1.83 -7.34
N ARG A 44 -7.96 -2.36 -6.68
CA ARG A 44 -8.11 -2.36 -5.22
C ARG A 44 -7.77 -3.70 -4.58
N PHE A 45 -7.66 -3.70 -3.25
CA PHE A 45 -7.41 -4.89 -2.44
C PHE A 45 -6.12 -5.62 -2.81
N GLN A 46 -5.09 -4.89 -3.22
CA GLN A 46 -3.77 -5.48 -3.33
C GLN A 46 -3.13 -5.50 -1.96
N SER A 47 -2.37 -6.53 -1.70
CA SER A 47 -1.54 -6.74 -0.53
C SER A 47 -0.27 -7.42 -1.02
N PHE A 48 0.80 -7.28 -0.26
CA PHE A 48 2.11 -7.81 -0.63
C PHE A 48 2.73 -8.45 0.61
N ASP A 49 3.31 -9.64 0.44
CA ASP A 49 3.97 -10.35 1.54
C ASP A 49 5.38 -9.78 1.81
N SER A 50 5.94 -9.06 0.84
CA SER A 50 7.25 -8.43 0.96
C SER A 50 7.34 -7.11 0.22
N VAL A 51 8.25 -6.24 0.66
CA VAL A 51 8.59 -5.01 -0.07
C VAL A 51 9.05 -5.34 -1.49
N ALA A 52 9.82 -6.40 -1.70
CA ALA A 52 10.32 -6.77 -3.02
C ALA A 52 9.17 -7.08 -4.00
N GLU A 53 8.15 -7.80 -3.54
CA GLU A 53 6.96 -8.09 -4.34
C GLU A 53 6.18 -6.80 -4.67
N MET A 54 6.01 -5.91 -3.69
CA MET A 54 5.39 -4.61 -3.91
C MET A 54 6.20 -3.77 -4.92
N GLU A 55 7.53 -3.71 -4.80
CA GLU A 55 8.40 -3.01 -5.73
C GLU A 55 8.22 -3.52 -7.16
N ASN A 56 8.18 -4.84 -7.33
CA ASN A 56 8.01 -5.47 -8.64
C ASN A 56 6.63 -5.15 -9.22
N SER A 57 5.56 -5.28 -8.42
CA SER A 57 4.19 -4.94 -8.84
C SER A 57 4.07 -3.48 -9.29
N ILE A 58 4.74 -2.54 -8.61
CA ILE A 58 4.73 -1.12 -8.97
C ILE A 58 5.56 -0.87 -10.24
N LYS A 59 6.71 -1.54 -10.40
CA LYS A 59 7.52 -1.45 -11.63
C LYS A 59 6.76 -1.99 -12.84
N GLU A 60 6.06 -3.11 -12.69
CA GLU A 60 5.30 -3.75 -13.76
C GLU A 60 4.05 -2.94 -14.13
N LYS A 61 3.25 -2.53 -13.14
CA LYS A 61 1.97 -1.85 -13.39
C LYS A 61 2.11 -0.36 -13.66
N CYS A 62 3.21 0.26 -13.21
CA CYS A 62 3.48 1.69 -13.36
C CYS A 62 2.26 2.60 -13.06
N PRO A 63 1.66 2.50 -11.86
CA PRO A 63 0.43 3.21 -11.54
C PRO A 63 0.57 4.73 -11.59
N PHE A 64 -0.52 5.45 -11.89
CA PHE A 64 -0.59 6.91 -11.83
C PHE A 64 -0.84 7.42 -10.41
N LYS A 65 -1.60 6.67 -9.63
CA LYS A 65 -1.90 6.95 -8.22
C LYS A 65 -1.73 5.68 -7.41
N ILE A 66 -1.19 5.85 -6.21
CA ILE A 66 -1.19 4.78 -5.20
C ILE A 66 -1.84 5.34 -3.94
N ASP A 67 -2.84 4.63 -3.44
CA ASP A 67 -3.51 4.89 -2.16
C ASP A 67 -3.17 3.77 -1.16
N ILE A 68 -2.92 4.15 0.09
CA ILE A 68 -2.72 3.21 1.20
C ILE A 68 -4.05 3.06 1.94
N GLY A 69 -4.75 1.97 1.65
CA GLY A 69 -6.05 1.63 2.23
C GLY A 69 -5.93 1.14 3.68
N PRO A 70 -7.01 0.59 4.26
CA PRO A 70 -7.03 0.07 5.64
C PRO A 70 -6.20 -1.22 5.81
N VAL A 71 -5.93 -1.59 7.06
CA VAL A 71 -5.49 -2.96 7.40
C VAL A 71 -6.72 -3.81 7.65
N TYR A 72 -6.78 -4.96 7.00
CA TYR A 72 -7.84 -5.94 7.19
C TYR A 72 -7.44 -6.99 8.22
N SER A 73 -8.43 -7.68 8.78
CA SER A 73 -8.24 -8.85 9.63
C SER A 73 -7.60 -10.03 8.87
N VAL A 74 -7.82 -10.12 7.57
CA VAL A 74 -7.29 -11.16 6.67
C VAL A 74 -6.69 -10.53 5.42
N ASP A 75 -5.93 -11.31 4.66
CA ASP A 75 -5.30 -10.87 3.41
C ASP A 75 -6.35 -10.33 2.38
N PRO A 76 -6.28 -9.04 2.00
CA PRO A 76 -7.17 -8.41 1.02
C PRO A 76 -7.15 -9.09 -0.36
N ALA A 77 -6.00 -9.58 -0.81
CA ALA A 77 -5.88 -10.27 -2.09
C ALA A 77 -6.68 -11.59 -2.10
N LYS A 78 -6.84 -12.21 -0.93
CA LYS A 78 -7.57 -13.48 -0.74
C LYS A 78 -9.03 -13.28 -0.31
N ARG A 79 -9.57 -12.06 -0.35
CA ARG A 79 -10.96 -11.74 0.09
C ARG A 79 -12.03 -12.68 -0.50
N HIS A 80 -11.84 -13.14 -1.74
CA HIS A 80 -12.79 -14.02 -2.42
C HIS A 80 -12.91 -15.40 -1.75
N ALA A 81 -11.84 -15.90 -1.13
CA ALA A 81 -11.88 -17.14 -0.36
C ALA A 81 -12.67 -16.98 0.95
N TYR A 82 -12.61 -15.80 1.57
CA TYR A 82 -13.31 -15.51 2.82
C TYR A 82 -14.78 -15.10 2.64
N ALA A 83 -15.13 -14.51 1.49
CA ALA A 83 -16.51 -14.14 1.17
C ALA A 83 -17.48 -15.34 1.13
N GLN A 84 -16.95 -16.56 0.92
CA GLN A 84 -17.75 -17.78 0.88
C GLN A 84 -18.01 -18.38 2.27
N SER A 85 -17.15 -18.09 3.25
CA SER A 85 -17.43 -18.44 4.64
C SER A 85 -18.44 -17.44 5.18
N GLY A 86 -19.65 -17.86 5.57
CA GLY A 86 -20.71 -16.97 6.06
C GLY A 86 -20.38 -16.15 7.32
N ASN A 87 -19.14 -16.25 7.81
CA ASN A 87 -18.59 -15.38 8.83
C ASN A 87 -17.99 -14.16 8.13
N ASN A 88 -18.40 -12.95 8.51
CA ASN A 88 -17.80 -11.68 8.05
C ASN A 88 -16.37 -11.53 8.62
N VAL A 89 -15.46 -12.41 8.23
CA VAL A 89 -14.07 -12.39 8.71
C VAL A 89 -13.30 -11.27 8.02
N PHE A 90 -13.74 -10.77 6.87
CA PHE A 90 -13.14 -9.64 6.17
C PHE A 90 -13.64 -8.30 6.73
N VAL A 91 -12.96 -7.78 7.75
CA VAL A 91 -13.28 -6.49 8.37
C VAL A 91 -12.03 -5.61 8.46
N PRO A 92 -12.16 -4.28 8.26
CA PRO A 92 -11.05 -3.36 8.50
C PRO A 92 -10.79 -3.27 10.01
N VAL A 93 -9.54 -3.53 10.41
CA VAL A 93 -9.05 -3.42 11.79
C VAL A 93 -8.47 -2.03 12.04
N GLU A 94 -7.83 -1.45 11.03
CA GLU A 94 -7.26 -0.11 11.07
C GLU A 94 -7.76 0.72 9.90
N ARG A 95 -7.95 2.03 10.13
CA ARG A 95 -8.38 2.96 9.08
C ARG A 95 -7.27 3.20 8.06
N GLU A 96 -7.69 3.67 6.90
CA GLU A 96 -6.80 4.05 5.80
C GLU A 96 -5.86 5.19 6.18
N LEU A 97 -4.69 5.20 5.53
CA LEU A 97 -3.70 6.23 5.69
C LEU A 97 -3.77 7.15 4.47
N ILE A 98 -4.40 8.32 4.63
CA ILE A 98 -4.65 9.26 3.52
C ILE A 98 -3.35 9.99 3.16
N PHE A 99 -2.55 9.42 2.26
CA PHE A 99 -1.56 10.16 1.49
C PHE A 99 -1.59 9.66 0.06
N ASP A 100 -2.01 10.53 -0.85
CA ASP A 100 -1.99 10.25 -2.27
C ASP A 100 -0.57 10.38 -2.80
N ILE A 101 -0.09 9.43 -3.59
CA ILE A 101 1.13 9.60 -4.36
C ILE A 101 0.76 9.59 -5.83
N VAL A 102 0.71 10.79 -6.41
CA VAL A 102 0.31 11.01 -7.81
C VAL A 102 1.55 11.26 -8.66
N ARG A 103 1.61 10.58 -9.81
CA ARG A 103 2.62 10.84 -10.84
C ARG A 103 2.30 12.16 -11.52
N ASN A 104 3.30 13.02 -11.70
CA ASN A 104 3.13 14.16 -12.59
C ASN A 104 3.51 13.75 -14.03
N LEU A 105 2.51 13.68 -14.92
CA LEU A 105 2.68 13.28 -16.32
C LEU A 105 3.68 14.18 -17.08
N GLN A 106 3.79 15.45 -16.70
CA GLN A 106 4.63 16.41 -17.42
C GLN A 106 6.14 16.23 -17.18
N ASN A 107 6.54 15.67 -16.03
CA ASN A 107 7.96 15.59 -15.66
C ASN A 107 8.38 14.23 -15.09
N PHE A 108 7.52 13.21 -15.15
CA PHE A 108 7.73 11.90 -14.50
C PHE A 108 8.13 11.99 -13.01
N SER A 109 7.86 13.15 -12.39
CA SER A 109 8.23 13.51 -11.03
C SER A 109 7.09 13.16 -10.07
N CYS A 110 7.41 12.75 -8.85
CA CYS A 110 6.42 12.55 -7.80
C CYS A 110 6.00 13.92 -7.26
N GLY A 111 4.70 14.20 -7.23
CA GLY A 111 4.15 15.48 -6.77
C GLY A 111 4.09 15.67 -5.24
N PHE A 112 4.71 14.80 -4.45
CA PHE A 112 4.61 14.81 -2.98
C PHE A 112 6.05 14.71 -2.43
N TYR A 113 6.69 15.75 -1.88
CA TYR A 113 6.32 16.45 -0.64
C TYR A 113 5.47 15.57 0.28
N LEU A 114 6.06 14.44 0.67
CA LEU A 114 5.72 13.81 1.92
C LEU A 114 5.78 14.86 3.01
N TYR A 115 4.63 15.29 3.51
CA TYR A 115 4.53 15.66 4.91
C TYR A 115 4.94 14.40 5.70
N PHE A 116 6.21 14.32 6.07
CA PHE A 116 6.63 13.51 7.21
C PHE A 116 5.91 14.08 8.43
N SER A 117 4.64 13.72 8.61
CA SER A 117 4.13 13.66 9.96
C SER A 117 4.76 12.43 10.55
N SER A 118 5.72 12.63 11.45
CA SER A 118 6.29 11.58 12.31
C SER A 118 5.22 10.75 13.02
N SER A 119 3.96 11.21 13.01
CA SER A 119 2.81 10.47 13.52
C SER A 119 2.47 9.20 12.72
N ILE A 120 2.85 9.09 11.44
CA ILE A 120 2.62 7.87 10.63
C ILE A 120 3.44 6.71 11.21
N CYS A 121 4.73 6.93 11.46
CA CYS A 121 5.61 5.90 12.02
C CYS A 121 5.26 5.53 13.46
N SER A 122 4.47 6.35 14.17
CA SER A 122 3.99 6.04 15.53
C SER A 122 2.63 5.34 15.58
N LYS A 123 1.91 5.27 14.45
CA LYS A 123 0.57 4.67 14.35
C LYS A 123 0.52 3.40 13.50
N LEU A 124 1.49 3.21 12.62
CA LEU A 124 1.80 1.90 12.05
C LEU A 124 2.51 1.07 13.12
#